data_AF-A0A7W0M4N7-F1
#
_entry.id   AF-A0A7W0M4N7-F1
#
_cell.length_a   1.000
_cell.length_b   1.000
_cell.length_c   1.000
_cell.angle_alpha   90.00
_cell.angle_beta   90.00
_cell.angle_gamma   90.00
#
_symmetry.space_group_name_H-M   'P 1'
#
loop_
_entity.id
_entity.type
_entity.pdbx_description
1 polymer ?
#
loop_
_entity_poly.entity_id
_entity_poly.type
_entity_poly.pdbx_seq_one_letter_code
_entity_poly.pdbx_strand_id
1 'polypeptide(L)' 'MPAIISKEHYITDDAGNRVAVILDLAQYEELLEAKEELEDIRAFDEAKAAGDQAIPLDQAIEEIEQERR' A
#
# COMPACT_ATOMS: atom_id res chain seq x y z
N MET A 1 -5.38 27.30 20.43
CA MET A 1 -4.90 26.87 19.10
C MET A 1 -5.96 25.94 18.52
N PRO A 2 -6.18 25.98 17.19
CA PRO A 2 -7.51 26.05 16.58
C PRO A 2 -8.24 24.71 16.45
N ALA A 3 -9.53 24.80 16.14
CA ALA A 3 -10.52 23.73 16.13
C ALA A 3 -10.08 22.52 15.28
N ILE A 4 -10.14 21.33 15.90
CA ILE A 4 -10.10 20.04 15.21
C ILE A 4 -11.42 19.91 14.45
N ILE A 5 -11.37 20.06 13.12
CA ILE A 5 -12.55 19.93 12.25
C ILE A 5 -12.68 18.45 11.87
N SER A 6 -13.49 17.72 12.63
CA SER A 6 -13.81 16.29 12.41
C SER A 6 -14.93 16.08 11.39
N LYS A 7 -14.81 16.67 10.19
CA LYS A 7 -15.73 16.39 9.07
C LYS A 7 -14.96 16.29 7.76
N GLU A 8 -15.20 15.20 7.04
CA GLU A 8 -14.71 14.98 5.68
C GLU A 8 -15.16 16.13 4.77
N HIS A 9 -14.20 16.79 4.11
CA HIS A 9 -14.46 17.89 3.20
C HIS A 9 -14.39 17.39 1.76
N TYR A 10 -15.52 17.42 1.06
CA TYR A 10 -15.59 17.00 -0.33
C TYR A 10 -15.55 18.19 -1.28
N ILE A 11 -14.81 18.05 -2.37
CA ILE A 11 -14.87 18.94 -3.53
C ILE A 11 -15.86 18.34 -4.52
N THR A 12 -16.83 19.13 -4.97
CA THR A 12 -17.85 18.70 -5.94
C THR A 12 -17.67 19.39 -7.28
N ASP A 13 -18.05 18.71 -8.36
CA ASP A 13 -18.20 19.33 -9.68
C ASP A 13 -19.46 20.21 -9.78
N ASP A 14 -19.67 20.85 -10.93
CA ASP A 14 -20.83 21.72 -11.19
C ASP A 14 -22.17 20.97 -11.18
N ALA A 15 -22.15 19.64 -11.36
CA ALA A 15 -23.33 18.78 -11.28
C ALA A 15 -23.60 18.29 -9.85
N GLY A 16 -22.75 18.64 -8.89
CA GLY A 16 -22.85 18.24 -7.48
C GLY A 16 -22.26 16.88 -7.15
N ASN A 17 -21.54 16.24 -8.08
CA ASN A 17 -20.87 14.97 -7.82
C ASN A 17 -19.58 15.21 -7.04
N ARG A 18 -19.30 14.39 -6.03
CA ARG A 18 -18.04 14.44 -5.27
C ARG A 18 -16.91 13.91 -6.13
N VAL A 19 -15.89 14.73 -6.37
CA VAL A 19 -14.73 14.39 -7.22
C VAL A 19 -13.42 14.29 -6.46
N ALA A 20 -13.34 14.91 -5.27
CA ALA A 20 -12.18 14.77 -4.38
C ALA A 20 -12.59 14.93 -2.91
N VAL A 21 -11.70 14.51 -2.02
CA VAL A 21 -11.81 14.71 -0.58
C VAL A 21 -10.52 15.36 -0.06
N ILE A 22 -10.67 16.30 0.87
CA ILE A 22 -9.57 16.89 1.62
C ILE A 22 -9.49 16.16 2.95
N LEU A 23 -8.34 15.54 3.20
CA LEU A 23 -8.02 14.84 4.42
C LEU A 23 -6.96 15.64 5.18
N ASP A 24 -6.91 15.48 6.50
CA ASP A 24 -5.72 15.88 7.22
C ASP A 24 -4.56 14.92 6.92
N LEU A 25 -3.34 15.39 7.19
CA LEU A 25 -2.14 14.63 6.85
C LEU A 25 -2.07 13.29 7.58
N ALA A 26 -2.50 13.23 8.84
CA ALA A 26 -2.44 12.01 9.64
C ALA A 26 -3.38 10.93 9.07
N GLN A 27 -4.59 11.32 8.68
CA GLN A 27 -5.53 10.41 8.01
C GLN A 27 -4.99 9.92 6.66
N TYR A 28 -4.35 10.80 5.90
CA TYR A 28 -3.73 10.40 4.63
C TYR A 28 -2.57 9.40 4.85
N GLU A 29 -1.72 9.64 5.85
CA GLU A 29 -0.63 8.74 6.22
C GLU A 29 -1.15 7.37 6.69
N GLU A 30 -2.20 7.32 7.51
CA GLU A 30 -2.85 6.07 7.93
C GLU A 30 -3.39 5.26 6.75
N LEU A 31 -4.00 5.94 5.75
CA LEU A 31 -4.46 5.28 4.53
C LEU A 31 -3.32 4.72 3.67
N LEU A 32 -2.18 5.41 3.63
CA LEU A 32 -1.00 4.91 2.93
C LEU A 32 -0.43 3.67 3.61
N GLU A 33 -0.28 3.71 4.94
CA GLU A 33 0.21 2.57 5.73
C GLU A 33 -0.68 1.34 5.56
N ALA A 34 -2.01 1.53 5.66
CA ALA A 34 -2.97 0.44 5.44
C ALA A 34 -2.92 -0.12 4.02
N LYS A 35 -2.61 0.70 3.01
CA LYS A 35 -2.42 0.25 1.63
C LYS A 35 -1.16 -0.60 1.50
N GLU A 36 -0.05 -0.17 2.09
CA GLU A 36 1.22 -0.93 2.07
C GLU A 36 1.05 -2.31 2.73
N GLU A 37 0.37 -2.37 3.88
CA GLU A 37 0.08 -3.64 4.55
C GLU A 37 -0.74 -4.59 3.66
N LEU A 38 -1.74 -4.07 2.92
CA LEU A 38 -2.53 -4.87 1.97
C LEU A 38 -1.71 -5.35 0.77
N GLU A 39 -0.74 -4.56 0.31
CA GLU A 39 0.18 -4.95 -0.76
C GLU A 39 1.11 -6.08 -0.30
N ASP A 40 1.64 -6.00 0.93
CA ASP A 40 2.46 -7.06 1.53
C ASP A 40 1.69 -8.37 1.70
N ILE A 41 0.44 -8.31 2.16
CA ILE A 41 -0.43 -9.49 2.28
C ILE A 41 -0.63 -10.15 0.91
N ARG A 42 -0.90 -9.35 -0.14
CA ARG A 42 -1.07 -9.88 -1.50
C ARG A 42 0.21 -10.53 -2.02
N ALA A 43 1.36 -9.87 -1.84
CA ALA A 43 2.65 -10.43 -2.25
C ALA A 43 2.96 -11.74 -1.54
N PHE A 44 2.62 -11.84 -0.25
CA PHE A 44 2.74 -13.08 0.51
C PHE A 44 1.84 -14.19 -0.05
N ASP A 45 0.56 -13.89 -0.30
CA ASP A 45 -0.39 -14.87 -0.85
C ASP A 45 0.05 -15.38 -2.23
N GLU A 46 0.52 -14.48 -3.09
CA GLU A 46 1.08 -14.81 -4.41
C GLU A 46 2.32 -15.71 -4.29
N ALA A 47 3.27 -15.37 -3.41
CA ALA A 47 4.47 -16.17 -3.17
C ALA A 47 4.12 -17.57 -2.60
N LYS A 48 3.10 -17.65 -1.72
CA LYS A 48 2.61 -18.93 -1.21
C LYS A 48 1.91 -19.77 -2.27
N ALA A 49 1.18 -19.13 -3.18
CA ALA A 49 0.48 -19.81 -4.27
C ALA A 49 1.41 -20.26 -5.40
N ALA A 50 2.57 -19.61 -5.58
CA ALA A 50 3.54 -19.95 -6.62
C ALA A 50 4.08 -21.39 -6.49
N GLY A 51 4.05 -21.98 -5.30
CA GLY A 51 4.48 -23.36 -5.07
C GLY A 51 6.00 -23.54 -5.20
N ASP A 52 6.75 -22.47 -4.95
CA ASP A 52 8.21 -22.46 -5.06
C ASP A 52 8.86 -23.49 -4.14
N GLN A 53 10.00 -24.01 -4.60
CA GLN A 53 10.77 -24.99 -3.83
C GLN A 53 11.58 -24.29 -2.74
N ALA A 54 11.53 -24.86 -1.54
CA ALA A 54 12.42 -24.43 -0.46
C ALA A 54 13.86 -24.87 -0.77
N ILE A 55 14.72 -23.89 -1.03
CA ILE A 55 16.15 -24.08 -1.26
C ILE A 55 16.96 -23.48 -0.09
N PRO A 56 18.22 -23.91 0.13
CA PRO A 56 19.11 -23.27 1.09
C PRO A 56 19.32 -21.77 0.79
N LEU A 57 19.45 -20.94 1.83
CA LEU A 57 19.61 -19.49 1.69
C LEU A 57 20.81 -19.12 0.81
N ASP A 58 21.94 -19.80 0.98
CA ASP A 58 23.16 -19.53 0.19
C ASP A 58 22.90 -19.74 -1.31
N GLN A 59 22.16 -20.79 -1.66
CA GLN A 59 21.75 -21.06 -3.05
C GLN A 59 20.82 -19.97 -3.57
N ALA A 60 19.82 -19.55 -2.78
CA ALA A 60 18.90 -18.48 -3.19
C ALA A 60 19.62 -17.15 -3.46
N ILE A 61 20.59 -16.78 -2.63
CA ILE A 61 21.40 -15.57 -2.83
C ILE A 61 22.20 -15.66 -4.13
N GLU A 62 22.85 -16.81 -4.40
CA GLU A 62 23.59 -17.01 -5.64
C GLU A 62 22.69 -16.88 -6.87
N GLU A 63 21.50 -17.49 -6.87
CA GLU A 63 20.54 -17.41 -7.97
C GLU A 63 20.09 -15.96 -8.23
N ILE A 64 19.72 -15.22 -7.17
CA ILE A 64 19.28 -13.81 -7.26
C ILE A 64 20.40 -12.91 -7.83
N GLU A 65 21.64 -13.08 -7.38
CA GLU A 65 22.76 -12.27 -7.86
C GLU A 65 23.16 -12.58 -9.31
N GLN A 66 22.88 -13.80 -9.80
CA GLN A 66 23.06 -14.13 -11.21
C GLN A 66 22.00 -13.47 -12.10
N GLU A 67 20.74 -13.40 -11.67
CA GLU A 67 19.67 -12.74 -12.42
C GLU A 67 19.85 -11.21 -12.52
N ARG A 68 20.56 -10.60 -11.56
CA ARG A 68 20.85 -9.16 -11.54
C ARG A 68 22.00 -8.72 -12.45
N ARG A 69 22.79 -9.66 -13.00
CA ARG A 69 23.91 -9.39 -13.92
C ARG A 69 23.46 -9.28 -15.36
#